data_AF-A0A218NMR4-F1
#
_entry.id   AF-A0A218NMR4-F1
#
_cell.length_a   1.000
_cell.length_b   1.000
_cell.length_c   1.000
_cell.angle_alpha   90.00
_cell.angle_beta   90.00
_cell.angle_gamma   90.00
#
_symmetry.space_group_name_H-M   'P 1'
#
loop_
_entity.id
_entity.type
_entity.pdbx_description
1 polymer ?
#
loop_
_entity_poly.entity_id
_entity_poly.type
_entity_poly.pdbx_seq_one_letter_code
_entity_poly.pdbx_strand_id
1 'polypeptide(L)'
;MVILSKKHENNASCQRNARNGGLLRNTDNKANADQLLFENFKDSRAEIHKISQRLESGQGINKVMDKLGDENFVYSMLNDIGKLVLHDLNYMMKTVAGPDWVDIKPTEFGIELYKPEGLNSEYITGEYSKEKKRCSINLDLFKKIFLKSEVGQSITISEKSILEFLEAVYSTMMHEGFHAVQDNRFGYIDQIKNLDNPNDNIIFMEGSARFVEFFADSLITIGRYTRLDCSNAIEKSFLWHFAVEPVSSLAYERPDLIRNGIKEFIPYNIGMFIFVTRYVANGSFIETLGEIRKMAENGNISNDKLYDMLDNEIKNGSISKLKQKISLDYIRS
;
A
#
# COMPACT_ATOMS: atom_id res chain seq x y z
N MET A 1 15.86 35.85 -39.00
CA MET A 1 17.16 35.47 -38.38
C MET A 1 16.84 34.45 -37.30
N VAL A 2 17.19 33.20 -37.57
CA VAL A 2 16.82 32.02 -36.79
C VAL A 2 17.86 31.82 -35.69
N ILE A 3 17.43 31.80 -34.43
CA ILE A 3 18.25 31.32 -33.31
C ILE A 3 18.01 29.82 -33.22
N LEU A 4 19.02 29.03 -33.58
CA LEU A 4 19.05 27.60 -33.35
C LEU A 4 19.40 27.32 -31.90
N SER A 5 18.48 26.65 -31.22
CA SER A 5 18.70 25.87 -30.00
C SER A 5 19.80 24.82 -30.22
N LYS A 6 20.78 24.76 -29.32
CA LYS A 6 21.63 23.57 -29.14
C LYS A 6 21.24 22.88 -27.84
N LYS A 7 20.77 21.64 -28.04
CA LYS A 7 20.58 20.57 -27.07
C LYS A 7 21.90 20.13 -26.40
N HIS A 8 21.69 19.43 -25.28
CA HIS A 8 22.53 18.42 -24.64
C HIS A 8 23.66 18.92 -23.74
N GLU A 9 23.38 18.86 -22.44
CA GLU A 9 24.22 18.21 -21.41
C GLU A 9 23.41 18.18 -20.11
N ASN A 10 22.76 17.04 -19.78
CA ASN A 10 22.15 16.81 -18.46
C ASN A 10 21.97 15.31 -18.15
N ASN A 11 22.86 14.45 -18.65
CA ASN A 11 22.89 13.02 -18.28
C ASN A 11 24.27 12.68 -17.71
N ALA A 12 24.63 13.24 -16.54
CA ALA A 12 25.86 12.85 -15.84
C ALA A 12 25.87 13.23 -14.35
N SER A 13 24.89 12.80 -13.55
CA SER A 13 25.06 12.81 -12.08
C SER A 13 24.24 11.71 -11.38
N CYS A 14 24.45 10.45 -11.75
CA CYS A 14 23.95 9.29 -10.98
C CYS A 14 25.03 8.24 -10.67
N GLN A 15 26.32 8.52 -10.96
CA GLN A 15 27.40 7.53 -10.77
C GLN A 15 28.62 8.01 -9.96
N ARG A 16 28.55 9.13 -9.24
CA ARG A 16 29.67 9.60 -8.40
C ARG A 16 29.25 9.73 -6.95
N ASN A 17 29.07 8.61 -6.26
CA ASN A 17 29.24 8.53 -4.80
C ASN A 17 29.58 7.12 -4.30
N ALA A 18 30.09 6.22 -5.16
CA ALA A 18 30.55 4.88 -4.77
C ALA A 18 32.03 4.82 -4.33
N ARG A 19 32.66 5.95 -4.01
CA ARG A 19 34.08 6.00 -3.63
C ARG A 19 34.34 7.03 -2.55
N ASN A 20 33.94 6.71 -1.31
CA ASN A 20 34.67 7.01 -0.09
C ASN A 20 34.04 6.21 1.05
N GLY A 21 34.71 5.12 1.42
CA GLY A 21 34.26 4.19 2.44
C GLY A 21 34.37 4.75 3.85
N GLY A 22 33.49 4.27 4.73
CA GLY A 22 33.76 4.34 6.17
C GLY A 22 32.56 4.54 7.09
N LEU A 23 31.32 4.76 6.62
CA LEU A 23 30.12 4.77 7.48
C LEU A 23 28.77 4.66 6.73
N LEU A 24 28.80 4.50 5.39
CA LEU A 24 27.62 4.58 4.49
C LEU A 24 27.03 3.21 4.07
N ARG A 25 27.62 2.08 4.50
CA ARG A 25 27.27 0.75 3.95
C ARG A 25 25.84 0.26 4.28
N ASN A 26 25.20 0.77 5.33
CA ASN A 26 23.85 0.32 5.71
C ASN A 26 22.73 1.13 5.06
N THR A 27 22.90 2.43 4.83
CA THR A 27 21.85 3.27 4.21
C THR A 27 21.74 3.02 2.71
N ASP A 28 22.87 2.78 2.04
CA ASP A 28 22.90 2.51 0.60
C ASP A 28 22.22 1.18 0.27
N ASN A 29 22.40 0.14 1.09
CA ASN A 29 21.74 -1.15 0.91
C ASN A 29 20.21 -1.08 1.11
N LYS A 30 19.72 -0.19 2.00
CA LYS A 30 18.29 -0.01 2.29
C LYS A 30 17.55 0.73 1.18
N ALA A 31 18.09 1.86 0.73
CA ALA A 31 17.55 2.63 -0.38
C ALA A 31 17.51 1.80 -1.67
N ASN A 32 18.50 0.92 -1.87
CA ASN A 32 18.52 -0.01 -2.99
C ASN A 32 17.39 -1.06 -2.94
N ALA A 33 17.00 -1.55 -1.76
CA ALA A 33 15.93 -2.54 -1.63
C ALA A 33 14.56 -1.94 -1.98
N ASP A 34 14.25 -0.74 -1.47
CA ASP A 34 13.00 -0.03 -1.80
C ASP A 34 12.99 0.36 -3.29
N GLN A 35 14.13 0.76 -3.87
CA GLN A 35 14.24 1.03 -5.31
C GLN A 35 14.01 -0.23 -6.15
N LEU A 36 14.52 -1.39 -5.74
CA LEU A 36 14.28 -2.66 -6.44
C LEU A 36 12.80 -3.05 -6.41
N LEU A 37 12.08 -2.74 -5.33
CA LEU A 37 10.62 -2.88 -5.29
C LEU A 37 9.95 -1.96 -6.32
N PHE A 38 10.36 -0.68 -6.37
CA PHE A 38 9.79 0.26 -7.32
C PHE A 38 10.00 -0.16 -8.78
N GLU A 39 11.20 -0.62 -9.13
CA GLU A 39 11.48 -1.12 -10.50
C GLU A 39 10.59 -2.32 -10.84
N ASN A 40 10.34 -3.23 -9.90
CA ASN A 40 9.43 -4.37 -10.10
C ASN A 40 7.97 -3.92 -10.27
N PHE A 41 7.53 -2.91 -9.52
CA PHE A 41 6.16 -2.38 -9.58
C PHE A 41 5.83 -1.61 -10.87
N LYS A 42 6.84 -1.18 -11.63
CA LYS A 42 6.61 -0.53 -12.94
C LYS A 42 5.84 -1.44 -13.89
N ASP A 43 6.12 -2.74 -13.85
CA ASP A 43 5.43 -3.73 -14.68
C ASP A 43 3.97 -3.89 -14.27
N SER A 44 3.67 -3.98 -12.96
CA SER A 44 2.30 -4.04 -12.44
C SER A 44 1.46 -2.84 -12.85
N ARG A 45 2.03 -1.64 -12.84
CA ARG A 45 1.34 -0.45 -13.34
C ARG A 45 1.06 -0.54 -14.85
N ALA A 46 2.04 -0.97 -15.64
CA ALA A 46 1.85 -1.14 -17.08
C ALA A 46 0.74 -2.16 -17.38
N GLU A 47 0.66 -3.23 -16.60
CA GLU A 47 -0.43 -4.20 -16.69
C GLU A 47 -1.78 -3.56 -16.33
N ILE A 48 -1.90 -2.81 -15.22
CA ILE A 48 -3.14 -2.06 -14.88
C ILE A 48 -3.59 -1.15 -16.04
N HIS A 49 -2.66 -0.48 -16.72
CA HIS A 49 -2.99 0.34 -17.89
C HIS A 49 -3.52 -0.50 -19.06
N LYS A 50 -2.96 -1.69 -19.31
CA LYS A 50 -3.51 -2.63 -20.30
C LYS A 50 -4.91 -3.08 -19.92
N ILE A 51 -5.19 -3.31 -18.64
CA ILE A 51 -6.55 -3.61 -18.17
C ILE A 51 -7.50 -2.44 -18.45
N SER A 52 -7.07 -1.20 -18.19
CA SER A 52 -7.84 0.01 -18.48
C SER A 52 -8.19 0.14 -19.96
N GLN A 53 -7.24 -0.15 -20.86
CA GLN A 53 -7.48 -0.13 -22.31
C GLN A 53 -8.53 -1.19 -22.73
N ARG A 54 -8.57 -2.36 -22.08
CA ARG A 54 -9.60 -3.38 -22.32
C ARG A 54 -10.99 -2.92 -21.87
N LEU A 55 -11.08 -2.03 -20.87
CA LEU A 55 -12.33 -1.37 -20.46
C LEU A 55 -12.80 -0.28 -21.45
N GLU A 56 -12.13 -0.10 -22.59
CA GLU A 56 -12.49 0.86 -23.65
C GLU A 56 -12.46 2.32 -23.21
N SER A 57 -11.32 2.75 -22.65
CA SER A 57 -11.09 4.16 -22.30
C SER A 57 -11.42 5.13 -23.45
N GLY A 58 -12.14 6.22 -23.15
CA GLY A 58 -12.56 7.22 -24.13
C GLY A 58 -13.86 6.93 -24.90
N GLN A 59 -14.58 5.85 -24.54
CA GLN A 59 -15.92 5.56 -25.07
C GLN A 59 -17.03 6.00 -24.09
N GLY A 60 -18.30 5.94 -24.52
CA GLY A 60 -19.44 6.30 -23.66
C GLY A 60 -19.55 5.38 -22.43
N ILE A 61 -19.97 5.94 -21.29
CA ILE A 61 -20.14 5.27 -19.98
C ILE A 61 -20.91 3.96 -20.08
N ASN A 62 -21.93 3.90 -20.96
CA ASN A 62 -22.73 2.70 -21.15
C ASN A 62 -21.86 1.52 -21.59
N LYS A 63 -20.85 1.72 -22.44
CA LYS A 63 -19.97 0.63 -22.88
C LYS A 63 -19.06 0.11 -21.78
N VAL A 64 -18.51 1.01 -20.95
CA VAL A 64 -17.70 0.63 -19.78
C VAL A 64 -18.57 -0.14 -18.78
N MET A 65 -19.77 0.36 -18.52
CA MET A 65 -20.72 -0.27 -17.60
C MET A 65 -21.27 -1.60 -18.13
N ASP A 66 -21.49 -1.73 -19.45
CA ASP A 66 -21.89 -2.97 -20.11
C ASP A 66 -20.80 -4.04 -19.95
N LYS A 67 -19.52 -3.68 -20.14
CA LYS A 67 -18.39 -4.61 -19.85
C LYS A 67 -18.29 -4.99 -18.39
N LEU A 68 -18.50 -4.03 -17.48
CA LEU A 68 -18.53 -4.29 -16.04
C LEU A 68 -19.82 -5.02 -15.60
N GLY A 69 -20.78 -5.21 -16.50
CA GLY A 69 -21.95 -6.07 -16.34
C GLY A 69 -21.74 -7.48 -16.92
N ASP A 70 -20.71 -7.71 -17.73
CA ASP A 70 -20.32 -9.04 -18.20
C ASP A 70 -19.50 -9.77 -17.13
N GLU A 71 -20.12 -10.78 -16.52
CA GLU A 71 -19.53 -11.58 -15.45
C GLU A 71 -18.21 -12.25 -15.87
N ASN A 72 -18.11 -12.74 -17.12
CA ASN A 72 -16.88 -13.38 -17.60
C ASN A 72 -15.73 -12.37 -17.71
N PHE A 73 -16.04 -11.18 -18.22
CA PHE A 73 -15.06 -10.10 -18.29
C PHE A 73 -14.62 -9.67 -16.90
N VAL A 74 -15.57 -9.45 -15.97
CA VAL A 74 -15.28 -9.06 -14.59
C VAL A 74 -14.39 -10.08 -13.90
N TYR A 75 -14.70 -11.38 -13.97
CA TYR A 75 -13.84 -12.40 -13.39
C TYR A 75 -12.47 -12.43 -14.03
N SER A 76 -12.35 -12.28 -15.36
CA SER A 76 -11.06 -12.21 -16.02
C SER A 76 -10.25 -11.01 -15.54
N MET A 77 -10.88 -9.83 -15.42
CA MET A 77 -10.26 -8.60 -14.96
C MET A 77 -9.75 -8.74 -13.52
N LEU A 78 -10.61 -9.19 -12.61
CA LEU A 78 -10.27 -9.36 -11.20
C LEU A 78 -9.18 -10.42 -11.01
N ASN A 79 -9.20 -11.51 -11.78
CA ASN A 79 -8.13 -12.51 -11.75
C ASN A 79 -6.80 -11.96 -12.29
N ASP A 80 -6.82 -11.11 -13.31
CA ASP A 80 -5.59 -10.49 -13.80
C ASP A 80 -4.99 -9.56 -12.74
N ILE A 81 -5.81 -8.75 -12.05
CA ILE A 81 -5.36 -7.93 -10.92
C ILE A 81 -4.84 -8.82 -9.78
N GLY A 82 -5.56 -9.89 -9.42
CA GLY A 82 -5.15 -10.82 -8.38
C GLY A 82 -3.80 -11.49 -8.66
N LYS A 83 -3.48 -11.79 -9.93
CA LYS A 83 -2.15 -12.29 -10.31
C LYS A 83 -1.05 -11.25 -10.09
N LEU A 84 -1.31 -9.97 -10.39
CA LEU A 84 -0.37 -8.88 -10.14
C LEU A 84 -0.11 -8.73 -8.64
N VAL A 85 -1.18 -8.73 -7.85
CA VAL A 85 -1.11 -8.67 -6.39
C VAL A 85 -0.27 -9.82 -5.82
N LEU A 86 -0.52 -11.05 -6.26
CA LEU A 86 0.27 -12.21 -5.82
C LEU A 86 1.75 -12.10 -6.21
N HIS A 87 2.03 -11.67 -7.44
CA HIS A 87 3.39 -11.42 -7.89
C HIS A 87 4.10 -10.41 -6.96
N ASP A 88 3.46 -9.28 -6.73
CA ASP A 88 4.05 -8.17 -5.98
C ASP A 88 4.22 -8.49 -4.50
N LEU A 89 3.22 -9.10 -3.86
CA LEU A 89 3.32 -9.57 -2.48
C LEU A 89 4.43 -10.61 -2.31
N ASN A 90 4.50 -11.61 -3.22
CA ASN A 90 5.55 -12.61 -3.15
C ASN A 90 6.94 -11.99 -3.35
N TYR A 91 7.08 -11.02 -4.24
CA TYR A 91 8.33 -10.30 -4.45
C TYR A 91 8.73 -9.49 -3.21
N MET A 92 7.80 -8.74 -2.61
CA MET A 92 8.04 -8.03 -1.35
C MET A 92 8.51 -9.00 -0.26
N MET A 93 7.77 -10.09 -0.07
CA MET A 93 8.06 -11.03 0.99
C MET A 93 9.36 -11.81 0.76
N LYS A 94 9.70 -12.15 -0.48
CA LYS A 94 11.00 -12.74 -0.82
C LYS A 94 12.16 -11.77 -0.58
N THR A 95 11.96 -10.48 -0.85
CA THR A 95 12.95 -9.44 -0.55
C THR A 95 13.20 -9.32 0.96
N VAL A 96 12.14 -9.47 1.77
CA VAL A 96 12.23 -9.44 3.23
C VAL A 96 12.78 -10.73 3.83
N ALA A 97 12.29 -11.87 3.38
CA ALA A 97 12.52 -13.17 4.02
C ALA A 97 13.68 -13.96 3.42
N GLY A 98 14.17 -13.56 2.25
CA GLY A 98 15.24 -14.23 1.53
C GLY A 98 14.72 -15.31 0.58
N PRO A 99 15.65 -16.06 -0.06
CA PRO A 99 15.34 -16.98 -1.15
C PRO A 99 14.49 -18.17 -0.75
N ASP A 100 14.45 -18.53 0.54
CA ASP A 100 13.66 -19.64 1.08
C ASP A 100 12.19 -19.28 1.31
N TRP A 101 11.78 -18.06 0.97
CA TRP A 101 10.38 -17.66 1.00
C TRP A 101 9.52 -18.60 0.14
N VAL A 102 8.39 -19.04 0.70
CA VAL A 102 7.40 -19.84 -0.01
C VAL A 102 6.30 -18.93 -0.51
N ASP A 103 6.20 -18.79 -1.82
CA ASP A 103 5.20 -17.95 -2.47
C ASP A 103 3.76 -18.34 -2.08
N ILE A 104 2.90 -17.35 -1.85
CA ILE A 104 1.44 -17.51 -1.80
C ILE A 104 0.97 -17.94 -3.18
N LYS A 105 0.20 -19.03 -3.22
CA LYS A 105 -0.32 -19.60 -4.47
C LYS A 105 -1.70 -19.03 -4.78
N PRO A 106 -2.15 -19.05 -6.05
CA PRO A 106 -3.53 -18.73 -6.42
C PRO A 106 -4.59 -19.58 -5.70
N THR A 107 -4.23 -20.79 -5.26
CA THR A 107 -5.11 -21.65 -4.44
C THR A 107 -5.26 -21.16 -3.00
N GLU A 108 -4.38 -20.27 -2.53
CA GLU A 108 -4.38 -19.68 -1.19
C GLU A 108 -4.90 -18.23 -1.20
N PHE A 109 -5.12 -17.67 -2.38
CA PHE A 109 -5.68 -16.34 -2.60
C PHE A 109 -6.45 -16.34 -3.93
N GLY A 110 -7.62 -16.97 -3.93
CA GLY A 110 -8.51 -16.85 -5.09
C GLY A 110 -9.36 -15.60 -5.02
N ILE A 111 -9.98 -15.22 -6.13
CA ILE A 111 -10.77 -14.00 -6.22
C ILE A 111 -12.25 -14.35 -6.39
N GLU A 112 -13.12 -13.69 -5.63
CA GLU A 112 -14.58 -13.76 -5.80
C GLU A 112 -15.23 -12.37 -5.70
N LEU A 113 -16.48 -12.26 -6.14
CA LEU A 113 -17.27 -11.05 -5.95
C LEU A 113 -17.87 -11.03 -4.56
N TYR A 114 -17.64 -9.92 -3.85
CA TYR A 114 -18.25 -9.70 -2.55
C TYR A 114 -19.75 -9.49 -2.68
N LYS A 115 -20.52 -10.18 -1.85
CA LYS A 115 -21.96 -10.01 -1.72
C LYS A 115 -22.22 -9.42 -0.34
N PRO A 116 -22.67 -8.15 -0.25
CA PRO A 116 -22.97 -7.54 1.03
C PRO A 116 -24.08 -8.31 1.74
N GLU A 117 -23.77 -8.87 2.91
CA GLU A 117 -24.72 -9.55 3.78
C GLU A 117 -24.74 -8.86 5.15
N GLY A 118 -25.90 -8.33 5.55
CA GLY A 118 -26.09 -7.68 6.86
C GLY A 118 -25.88 -6.15 6.88
N LEU A 119 -26.07 -5.55 8.05
CA LEU A 119 -25.97 -4.10 8.27
C LEU A 119 -24.55 -3.59 7.98
N ASN A 120 -24.44 -2.46 7.28
CA ASN A 120 -23.19 -1.77 6.91
C ASN A 120 -22.22 -2.56 6.00
N SER A 121 -22.55 -3.79 5.60
CA SER A 121 -21.75 -4.62 4.69
C SER A 121 -21.57 -3.97 3.30
N GLU A 122 -22.46 -3.07 2.91
CA GLU A 122 -22.41 -2.31 1.67
C GLU A 122 -21.23 -1.34 1.56
N TYR A 123 -20.59 -1.00 2.68
CA TYR A 123 -19.43 -0.10 2.75
C TYR A 123 -18.08 -0.85 2.77
N ILE A 124 -18.10 -2.18 2.79
CA ILE A 124 -16.88 -3.00 2.74
C ILE A 124 -16.41 -3.09 1.29
N THR A 125 -15.18 -2.65 1.01
CA THR A 125 -14.57 -2.67 -0.33
C THR A 125 -14.05 -4.06 -0.71
N GLY A 126 -13.56 -4.82 0.26
CA GLY A 126 -13.14 -6.21 0.10
C GLY A 126 -12.96 -6.93 1.43
N GLU A 127 -12.79 -8.24 1.36
CA GLU A 127 -12.53 -9.11 2.52
C GLU A 127 -11.83 -10.41 2.11
N TYR A 128 -10.76 -10.78 2.80
CA TYR A 128 -10.14 -12.10 2.69
C TYR A 128 -10.74 -13.10 3.68
N SER A 129 -11.39 -14.13 3.14
CA SER A 129 -11.85 -15.28 3.90
C SER A 129 -10.76 -16.34 3.99
N LYS A 130 -10.21 -16.55 5.18
CA LYS A 130 -9.25 -17.63 5.48
C LYS A 130 -9.80 -19.04 5.17
N GLU A 131 -11.09 -19.26 5.46
CA GLU A 131 -11.70 -20.59 5.34
C GLU A 131 -11.86 -20.98 3.87
N LYS A 132 -12.28 -20.01 3.05
CA LYS A 132 -12.41 -20.19 1.62
C LYS A 132 -11.09 -20.02 0.87
N LYS A 133 -10.11 -19.33 1.49
CA LYS A 133 -8.90 -18.81 0.85
C LYS A 133 -9.24 -17.96 -0.37
N ARG A 134 -10.19 -17.04 -0.17
CA ARG A 134 -10.73 -16.15 -1.20
C ARG A 134 -10.74 -14.70 -0.74
N CYS A 135 -10.26 -13.82 -1.59
CA CYS A 135 -10.47 -12.38 -1.51
C CYS A 135 -11.74 -12.03 -2.28
N SER A 136 -12.70 -11.50 -1.55
CA SER A 136 -13.97 -11.00 -2.07
C SER A 136 -13.84 -9.51 -2.35
N ILE A 137 -14.22 -9.06 -3.54
CA ILE A 137 -14.17 -7.63 -3.92
C ILE A 137 -15.55 -7.07 -4.21
N ASN A 138 -15.89 -5.94 -3.58
CA ASN A 138 -17.16 -5.26 -3.76
C ASN A 138 -17.13 -4.32 -4.97
N LEU A 139 -17.21 -4.90 -6.16
CA LEU A 139 -17.14 -4.17 -7.41
C LEU A 139 -18.23 -3.10 -7.55
N ASP A 140 -19.41 -3.34 -6.98
CA ASP A 140 -20.52 -2.39 -7.02
C ASP A 140 -20.21 -1.12 -6.22
N LEU A 141 -19.56 -1.25 -5.06
CA LEU A 141 -19.09 -0.10 -4.29
C LEU A 141 -18.02 0.68 -5.06
N PHE A 142 -17.04 0.00 -5.66
CA PHE A 142 -16.03 0.66 -6.49
C PHE A 142 -16.65 1.42 -7.68
N LYS A 143 -17.60 0.81 -8.39
CA LYS A 143 -18.33 1.48 -9.48
C LYS A 143 -19.05 2.74 -8.98
N LYS A 144 -19.70 2.67 -7.80
CA LYS A 144 -20.42 3.81 -7.19
C LYS A 144 -19.49 4.95 -6.77
N ILE A 145 -18.27 4.65 -6.31
CA ILE A 145 -17.30 5.66 -5.86
C ILE A 145 -16.60 6.30 -7.05
N PHE A 146 -16.09 5.49 -7.99
CA PHE A 146 -15.17 5.98 -9.01
C PHE A 146 -15.81 6.21 -10.38
N LEU A 147 -16.91 5.55 -10.70
CA LEU A 147 -17.51 5.54 -12.05
C LEU A 147 -18.93 6.13 -12.09
N LYS A 148 -19.35 6.86 -11.05
CA LYS A 148 -20.68 7.47 -10.99
C LYS A 148 -20.81 8.61 -11.98
N SER A 149 -21.86 8.61 -12.82
CA SER A 149 -22.27 9.82 -13.53
C SER A 149 -23.07 10.71 -12.57
N GLU A 150 -22.63 11.94 -12.35
CA GLU A 150 -23.48 12.93 -11.71
C GLU A 150 -24.63 13.34 -12.64
N VAL A 151 -25.81 13.61 -12.07
CA VAL A 151 -26.99 14.04 -12.82
C VAL A 151 -26.66 15.34 -13.56
N GLY A 152 -26.67 15.31 -14.89
CA GLY A 152 -26.35 16.46 -15.75
C GLY A 152 -24.90 16.54 -16.25
N GLN A 153 -24.02 15.61 -15.87
CA GLN A 153 -22.66 15.52 -16.43
C GLN A 153 -22.59 14.64 -17.68
N SER A 154 -21.48 14.79 -18.43
CA SER A 154 -21.20 14.01 -19.65
C SER A 154 -21.33 12.50 -19.42
N ILE A 155 -21.94 11.82 -20.38
CA ILE A 155 -22.14 10.36 -20.43
C ILE A 155 -20.82 9.64 -20.79
N THR A 156 -19.65 10.22 -20.54
CA THR A 156 -18.33 9.67 -20.92
C THR A 156 -17.45 9.50 -19.70
N ILE A 157 -16.99 8.28 -19.44
CA ILE A 157 -15.98 8.01 -18.41
C ILE A 157 -14.60 8.32 -18.99
N SER A 158 -13.81 9.10 -18.26
CA SER A 158 -12.43 9.39 -18.64
C SER A 158 -11.50 8.20 -18.37
N GLU A 159 -10.43 8.07 -19.15
CA GLU A 159 -9.38 7.06 -18.89
C GLU A 159 -8.82 7.17 -17.46
N LYS A 160 -8.69 8.40 -16.95
CA LYS A 160 -8.24 8.67 -15.58
C LYS A 160 -9.16 8.01 -14.55
N SER A 161 -10.48 8.13 -14.69
CA SER A 161 -11.45 7.54 -13.77
C SER A 161 -11.39 6.00 -13.79
N ILE A 162 -11.17 5.40 -14.95
CA ILE A 162 -10.99 3.94 -15.08
C ILE A 162 -9.70 3.49 -14.39
N LEU A 163 -8.61 4.23 -14.58
CA LEU A 163 -7.34 3.93 -13.91
C LEU A 163 -7.46 4.06 -12.39
N GLU A 164 -8.08 5.13 -11.88
CA GLU A 164 -8.34 5.30 -10.44
C GLU A 164 -9.20 4.17 -9.87
N PHE A 165 -10.24 3.74 -10.60
CA PHE A 165 -11.05 2.58 -10.26
C PHE A 165 -10.23 1.27 -10.17
N LEU A 166 -9.40 0.98 -11.17
CA LEU A 166 -8.60 -0.25 -11.20
C LEU A 166 -7.49 -0.25 -10.14
N GLU A 167 -6.85 0.88 -9.92
CA GLU A 167 -5.83 1.02 -8.89
C GLU A 167 -6.41 0.88 -7.49
N ALA A 168 -7.62 1.42 -7.23
CA ALA A 168 -8.30 1.22 -5.96
C ALA A 168 -8.66 -0.27 -5.73
N VAL A 169 -9.09 -0.98 -6.79
CA VAL A 169 -9.31 -2.45 -6.72
C VAL A 169 -8.00 -3.19 -6.43
N TYR A 170 -6.91 -2.83 -7.12
CA TYR A 170 -5.58 -3.41 -6.89
C TYR A 170 -5.10 -3.17 -5.46
N SER A 171 -5.24 -1.94 -4.95
CA SER A 171 -4.85 -1.53 -3.62
C SER A 171 -5.59 -2.31 -2.53
N THR A 172 -6.92 -2.41 -2.64
CA THR A 172 -7.71 -3.26 -1.75
C THR A 172 -7.31 -4.72 -1.84
N MET A 173 -7.06 -5.27 -3.04
CA MET A 173 -6.54 -6.64 -3.15
C MET A 173 -5.14 -6.81 -2.54
N MET A 174 -4.27 -5.80 -2.55
CA MET A 174 -2.97 -5.83 -1.86
C MET A 174 -3.15 -5.92 -0.35
N HIS A 175 -4.08 -5.14 0.23
CA HIS A 175 -4.46 -5.23 1.66
C HIS A 175 -4.94 -6.65 2.01
N GLU A 176 -5.94 -7.14 1.30
CA GLU A 176 -6.52 -8.47 1.52
C GLU A 176 -5.51 -9.60 1.25
N GLY A 177 -4.64 -9.44 0.26
CA GLY A 177 -3.56 -10.39 -0.03
C GLY A 177 -2.52 -10.43 1.08
N PHE A 178 -2.27 -9.32 1.77
CA PHE A 178 -1.40 -9.32 2.92
C PHE A 178 -2.02 -10.06 4.12
N HIS A 179 -3.35 -10.04 4.29
CA HIS A 179 -4.02 -10.94 5.24
C HIS A 179 -3.79 -12.42 4.90
N ALA A 180 -3.80 -12.77 3.61
CA ALA A 180 -3.43 -14.12 3.19
C ALA A 180 -1.97 -14.48 3.52
N VAL A 181 -1.03 -13.52 3.46
CA VAL A 181 0.35 -13.70 3.92
C VAL A 181 0.40 -13.95 5.43
N GLN A 182 -0.26 -13.09 6.21
CA GLN A 182 -0.32 -13.21 7.67
C GLN A 182 -0.87 -14.58 8.11
N ASP A 183 -1.96 -15.03 7.48
CA ASP A 183 -2.60 -16.30 7.78
C ASP A 183 -1.75 -17.50 7.33
N ASN A 184 -1.41 -17.57 6.04
CA ASN A 184 -0.82 -18.79 5.46
C ASN A 184 0.71 -18.91 5.65
N ARG A 185 1.41 -17.85 6.05
CA ARG A 185 2.89 -17.87 6.15
C ARG A 185 3.42 -17.45 7.50
N PHE A 186 2.83 -16.45 8.15
CA PHE A 186 3.26 -16.07 9.49
C PHE A 186 2.70 -17.02 10.57
N GLY A 187 1.78 -17.93 10.20
CA GLY A 187 1.10 -18.83 11.14
C GLY A 187 0.29 -18.06 12.18
N TYR A 188 -0.09 -16.82 11.84
CA TYR A 188 -0.57 -15.83 12.80
C TYR A 188 -1.87 -16.26 13.48
N ILE A 189 -2.77 -16.93 12.76
CA ILE A 189 -4.06 -17.36 13.31
C ILE A 189 -3.91 -18.43 14.40
N ASP A 190 -2.94 -19.33 14.30
CA ASP A 190 -2.68 -20.31 15.37
C ASP A 190 -2.11 -19.65 16.63
N GLN A 191 -1.54 -18.45 16.50
CA GLN A 191 -1.09 -17.64 17.63
C GLN A 191 -2.25 -16.86 18.26
N ILE A 192 -3.21 -16.35 17.46
CA ILE A 192 -4.43 -15.68 17.98
C ILE A 192 -5.27 -16.63 18.85
N LYS A 193 -5.34 -17.92 18.50
CA LYS A 193 -6.08 -18.92 19.30
C LYS A 193 -5.58 -19.04 20.75
N ASN A 194 -4.38 -18.54 21.05
CA ASN A 194 -3.80 -18.52 22.38
C ASN A 194 -3.97 -17.18 23.11
N LEU A 195 -4.63 -16.19 22.49
CA LEU A 195 -4.96 -14.92 23.13
C LEU A 195 -6.31 -15.02 23.83
N ASP A 196 -6.43 -14.40 25.00
CA ASP A 196 -7.67 -14.35 25.79
C ASP A 196 -8.79 -13.57 25.07
N ASN A 197 -8.43 -12.63 24.20
CA ASN A 197 -9.36 -11.87 23.36
C ASN A 197 -8.80 -11.71 21.93
N PRO A 198 -9.49 -12.22 20.89
CA PRO A 198 -9.03 -12.13 19.50
C PRO A 198 -8.97 -10.69 18.97
N ASN A 199 -9.60 -9.71 19.64
CA ASN A 199 -9.46 -8.29 19.27
C ASN A 199 -8.17 -7.65 19.78
N ASP A 200 -7.38 -8.35 20.62
CA ASP A 200 -6.17 -7.79 21.21
C ASP A 200 -5.02 -7.62 20.22
N ASN A 201 -5.22 -7.92 18.94
CA ASN A 201 -4.19 -7.81 17.92
C ASN A 201 -4.69 -7.24 16.58
N ILE A 202 -5.93 -6.75 16.54
CA ILE A 202 -6.57 -6.20 15.34
C ILE A 202 -5.79 -5.01 14.76
N ILE A 203 -5.13 -4.23 15.62
CA ILE A 203 -4.28 -3.10 15.20
C ILE A 203 -3.07 -3.61 14.42
N PHE A 204 -2.45 -4.72 14.83
CA PHE A 204 -1.33 -5.31 14.11
C PHE A 204 -1.80 -5.80 12.74
N MET A 205 -2.88 -6.60 12.74
CA MET A 205 -3.40 -7.25 11.54
C MET A 205 -3.79 -6.24 10.47
N GLU A 206 -4.70 -5.33 10.82
CA GLU A 206 -5.23 -4.32 9.90
C GLU A 206 -4.22 -3.23 9.60
N GLY A 207 -3.44 -2.81 10.60
CA GLY A 207 -2.43 -1.78 10.45
C GLY A 207 -1.29 -2.17 9.52
N SER A 208 -0.82 -3.42 9.60
CA SER A 208 0.27 -3.88 8.73
C SER A 208 -0.20 -4.17 7.31
N ALA A 209 -1.43 -4.65 7.12
CA ALA A 209 -2.05 -4.72 5.80
C ALA A 209 -2.22 -3.33 5.18
N ARG A 210 -2.74 -2.35 5.94
CA ARG A 210 -2.88 -0.96 5.50
C ARG A 210 -1.54 -0.30 5.17
N PHE A 211 -0.48 -0.65 5.92
CA PHE A 211 0.87 -0.17 5.65
C PHE A 211 1.41 -0.68 4.31
N VAL A 212 1.18 -1.96 3.97
CA VAL A 212 1.57 -2.57 2.69
C VAL A 212 0.74 -2.00 1.54
N GLU A 213 -0.56 -1.85 1.73
CA GLU A 213 -1.48 -1.19 0.79
C GLU A 213 -0.97 0.23 0.44
N PHE A 214 -0.70 1.06 1.45
CA PHE A 214 -0.23 2.43 1.25
C PHE A 214 1.10 2.51 0.53
N PHE A 215 2.00 1.57 0.80
CA PHE A 215 3.25 1.49 0.07
C PHE A 215 3.01 1.16 -1.41
N ALA A 216 2.15 0.18 -1.70
CA ALA A 216 1.78 -0.17 -3.07
C ALA A 216 1.15 1.02 -3.82
N ASP A 217 0.22 1.75 -3.19
CA ASP A 217 -0.37 2.98 -3.73
C ASP A 217 0.71 4.02 -4.06
N SER A 218 1.69 4.17 -3.17
CA SER A 218 2.78 5.13 -3.34
C SER A 218 3.65 4.81 -4.55
N LEU A 219 3.93 3.53 -4.80
CA LEU A 219 4.67 3.10 -5.99
C LEU A 219 3.90 3.39 -7.28
N ILE A 220 2.57 3.17 -7.28
CA ILE A 220 1.69 3.52 -8.41
C ILE A 220 1.70 5.03 -8.66
N THR A 221 1.52 5.83 -7.61
CA THR A 221 1.55 7.30 -7.66
C THR A 221 2.87 7.81 -8.25
N ILE A 222 4.01 7.30 -7.80
CA ILE A 222 5.32 7.71 -8.34
C ILE A 222 5.44 7.40 -9.82
N GLY A 223 4.98 6.22 -10.24
CA GLY A 223 4.95 5.85 -11.65
C GLY A 223 4.22 6.90 -12.50
N ARG A 224 3.08 7.43 -12.02
CA ARG A 224 2.29 8.44 -12.73
C ARG A 224 3.06 9.74 -12.97
N TYR A 225 3.89 10.13 -12.01
CA TYR A 225 4.67 11.36 -12.09
C TYR A 225 6.12 11.06 -12.51
N THR A 226 6.37 11.02 -13.82
CA THR A 226 7.70 10.84 -14.45
C THR A 226 8.77 11.85 -14.01
N ARG A 227 8.40 12.89 -13.24
CA ARG A 227 9.32 13.87 -12.64
C ARG A 227 9.79 13.51 -11.24
N LEU A 228 9.29 12.43 -10.64
CA LEU A 228 9.73 11.92 -9.34
C LEU A 228 10.92 10.96 -9.48
N ASP A 229 11.78 11.14 -10.48
CA ASP A 229 12.95 10.27 -10.73
C ASP A 229 14.14 10.65 -9.82
N CYS A 230 13.88 10.81 -8.53
CA CYS A 230 14.87 11.14 -7.50
C CYS A 230 14.98 9.99 -6.49
N SER A 231 16.16 9.81 -5.90
CA SER A 231 16.47 8.74 -4.92
C SER A 231 15.53 8.62 -3.72
N ASN A 232 14.67 9.62 -3.47
CA ASN A 232 13.76 9.68 -2.31
C ASN A 232 12.28 9.74 -2.72
N ALA A 233 11.93 9.48 -3.98
CA ALA A 233 10.55 9.60 -4.45
C ALA A 233 9.58 8.63 -3.78
N ILE A 234 10.06 7.43 -3.46
CA ILE A 234 9.31 6.41 -2.71
C ILE A 234 8.88 6.93 -1.36
N GLU A 235 9.84 7.38 -0.56
CA GLU A 235 9.60 7.98 0.74
C GLU A 235 8.66 9.19 0.65
N LYS A 236 8.88 10.07 -0.34
CA LYS A 236 8.04 11.26 -0.53
C LYS A 236 6.61 10.92 -0.91
N SER A 237 6.37 9.94 -1.78
CA SER A 237 4.99 9.56 -2.10
C SER A 237 4.33 8.85 -0.92
N PHE A 238 5.08 8.00 -0.22
CA PHE A 238 4.58 7.28 0.95
C PHE A 238 4.15 8.20 2.08
N LEU A 239 5.01 9.15 2.44
CA LEU A 239 4.69 10.14 3.46
C LEU A 239 3.61 11.13 2.98
N TRP A 240 3.38 11.26 1.67
CA TRP A 240 2.33 12.14 1.11
C TRP A 240 0.96 11.52 1.32
N HIS A 241 0.82 10.26 0.92
CA HIS A 241 -0.39 9.48 1.17
C HIS A 241 -0.67 9.42 2.67
N PHE A 242 0.35 9.21 3.50
CA PHE A 242 0.15 9.25 4.94
C PHE A 242 -0.31 10.63 5.45
N ALA A 243 0.27 11.74 4.96
CA ALA A 243 -0.04 13.08 5.45
C ALA A 243 -1.49 13.54 5.16
N VAL A 244 -2.19 12.91 4.22
CA VAL A 244 -3.62 13.19 3.98
C VAL A 244 -4.55 12.38 4.88
N GLU A 245 -4.03 11.36 5.58
CA GLU A 245 -4.83 10.56 6.50
C GLU A 245 -5.11 11.33 7.80
N PRO A 246 -6.32 11.24 8.38
CA PRO A 246 -6.67 11.94 9.62
C PRO A 246 -5.73 11.67 10.78
N VAL A 247 -5.22 10.43 10.89
CA VAL A 247 -4.33 10.00 11.98
C VAL A 247 -2.95 10.68 11.92
N SER A 248 -2.55 11.20 10.75
CA SER A 248 -1.27 11.90 10.59
C SER A 248 -1.17 13.19 11.42
N SER A 249 -2.32 13.79 11.77
CA SER A 249 -2.40 14.96 12.64
C SER A 249 -1.74 14.74 14.00
N LEU A 250 -1.71 13.50 14.50
CA LEU A 250 -1.06 13.14 15.76
C LEU A 250 0.46 13.39 15.73
N ALA A 251 1.10 13.47 14.57
CA ALA A 251 2.51 13.84 14.48
C ALA A 251 2.78 15.28 14.96
N TYR A 252 1.75 16.13 14.99
CA TYR A 252 1.83 17.52 15.44
C TYR A 252 1.46 17.72 16.91
N GLU A 253 0.91 16.69 17.55
CA GLU A 253 0.53 16.71 18.95
C GLU A 253 1.73 16.72 19.90
N ARG A 254 1.47 17.04 21.16
CA ARG A 254 2.49 16.93 22.21
C ARG A 254 2.76 15.44 22.50
N PRO A 255 4.03 15.03 22.69
CA PRO A 255 4.39 13.63 22.95
C PRO A 255 3.54 12.89 23.99
N ASP A 256 3.19 13.58 25.07
CA ASP A 256 2.37 13.05 26.18
C ASP A 256 0.89 12.83 25.81
N LEU A 257 0.40 13.46 24.74
CA LEU A 257 -0.99 13.34 24.28
C LEU A 257 -1.19 12.29 23.19
N ILE A 258 -0.14 11.93 22.45
CA ILE A 258 -0.23 11.04 21.28
C ILE A 258 -0.88 9.69 21.64
N ARG A 259 -0.48 9.08 22.77
CA ARG A 259 -1.01 7.77 23.17
C ARG A 259 -2.51 7.78 23.45
N ASN A 260 -3.04 8.89 23.95
CA ASN A 260 -4.47 9.01 24.21
C ASN A 260 -5.21 9.37 22.92
N GLY A 261 -4.68 10.31 22.13
CA GLY A 261 -5.29 10.70 20.86
C GLY A 261 -5.37 9.57 19.85
N ILE A 262 -4.34 8.69 19.78
CA ILE A 262 -4.35 7.57 18.84
C ILE A 262 -5.48 6.56 19.11
N LYS A 263 -5.93 6.41 20.36
CA LYS A 263 -7.00 5.48 20.73
C LYS A 263 -8.38 5.91 20.25
N GLU A 264 -8.52 7.14 19.76
CA GLU A 264 -9.77 7.65 19.18
C GLU A 264 -9.98 7.19 17.73
N PHE A 265 -8.96 6.60 17.11
CA PHE A 265 -8.99 6.15 15.72
C PHE A 265 -9.36 4.66 15.61
N ILE A 266 -9.85 4.27 14.43
CA ILE A 266 -10.08 2.85 14.11
C ILE A 266 -8.76 2.08 13.99
N PRO A 267 -8.74 0.75 14.23
CA PRO A 267 -7.51 -0.06 14.27
C PRO A 267 -6.57 0.10 13.07
N TYR A 268 -7.11 0.16 11.85
CA TYR A 268 -6.37 0.43 10.61
C TYR A 268 -5.47 1.66 10.73
N ASN A 269 -6.05 2.78 11.18
CA ASN A 269 -5.39 4.06 11.29
C ASN A 269 -4.36 4.06 12.43
N ILE A 270 -4.69 3.40 13.55
CA ILE A 270 -3.75 3.25 14.67
C ILE A 270 -2.49 2.53 14.20
N GLY A 271 -2.66 1.35 13.60
CA GLY A 271 -1.52 0.54 13.19
C GLY A 271 -0.75 1.21 12.05
N MET A 272 -1.43 1.88 11.13
CA MET A 272 -0.78 2.68 10.09
C MET A 272 0.13 3.76 10.68
N PHE A 273 -0.34 4.55 11.64
CA PHE A 273 0.49 5.57 12.30
C PHE A 273 1.72 4.98 12.99
N ILE A 274 1.55 3.84 13.67
CA ILE A 274 2.61 3.13 14.37
C ILE A 274 3.67 2.64 13.36
N PHE A 275 3.26 1.96 12.29
CA PHE A 275 4.19 1.42 11.29
C PHE A 275 4.83 2.51 10.42
N VAL A 276 4.16 3.63 10.15
CA VAL A 276 4.78 4.79 9.48
C VAL A 276 5.82 5.46 10.37
N THR A 277 5.55 5.58 11.66
CA THR A 277 6.56 6.07 12.61
C THR A 277 7.77 5.15 12.61
N ARG A 278 7.54 3.84 12.60
CA ARG A 278 8.60 2.83 12.52
C ARG A 278 9.35 2.87 11.19
N TYR A 279 8.66 3.09 10.08
CA TYR A 279 9.25 3.35 8.77
C TYR A 279 10.20 4.55 8.80
N VAL A 280 9.80 5.66 9.43
CA VAL A 280 10.69 6.82 9.59
C VAL A 280 11.91 6.50 10.47
N ALA A 281 11.75 5.66 11.49
CA ALA A 281 12.84 5.22 12.35
C ALA A 281 13.84 4.32 11.61
N ASN A 282 13.34 3.37 10.83
CA ASN A 282 14.14 2.39 10.07
C ASN A 282 14.77 3.01 8.81
N GLY A 283 14.03 3.91 8.16
CA GLY A 283 14.40 4.55 6.89
C GLY A 283 14.15 3.67 5.66
N SER A 284 13.41 2.57 5.80
CA SER A 284 13.07 1.66 4.69
C SER A 284 11.77 0.90 4.95
N PHE A 285 11.03 0.67 3.86
CA PHE A 285 9.84 -0.16 3.88
C PHE A 285 10.18 -1.62 4.15
N ILE A 286 11.17 -2.18 3.44
CA ILE A 286 11.59 -3.59 3.58
C ILE A 286 12.03 -3.91 5.01
N GLU A 287 12.75 -3.01 5.67
CA GLU A 287 13.13 -3.23 7.07
C GLU A 287 11.93 -3.25 8.01
N THR A 288 10.98 -2.33 7.80
CA THR A 288 9.76 -2.25 8.60
C THR A 288 8.88 -3.48 8.36
N LEU A 289 8.76 -3.93 7.11
CA LEU A 289 8.06 -5.17 6.77
C LEU A 289 8.76 -6.41 7.36
N GLY A 290 10.09 -6.42 7.41
CA GLY A 290 10.87 -7.46 8.09
C GLY A 290 10.64 -7.49 9.60
N GLU A 291 10.44 -6.34 10.23
CA GLU A 291 10.07 -6.27 11.63
C GLU A 291 8.64 -6.73 11.87
N ILE A 292 7.68 -6.31 11.03
CA ILE A 292 6.30 -6.82 11.05
C ILE A 292 6.30 -8.35 10.97
N ARG A 293 7.03 -8.93 10.01
CA ARG A 293 7.18 -10.38 9.89
C ARG A 293 7.73 -11.02 11.17
N LYS A 294 8.85 -10.51 11.70
CA LYS A 294 9.48 -11.06 12.92
C LYS A 294 8.56 -10.95 14.13
N MET A 295 7.82 -9.85 14.25
CA MET A 295 6.82 -9.68 15.29
C MET A 295 5.77 -10.80 15.17
N ALA A 296 5.28 -11.08 13.96
CA ALA A 296 4.31 -12.14 13.72
C ALA A 296 4.89 -13.53 14.02
N GLU A 297 6.12 -13.83 13.60
CA GLU A 297 6.77 -15.12 13.86
C GLU A 297 7.00 -15.38 15.36
N ASN A 298 7.20 -14.32 16.17
CA ASN A 298 7.41 -14.44 17.62
C ASN A 298 6.12 -14.74 18.41
N GLY A 299 4.95 -14.72 17.77
CA GLY A 299 3.71 -15.30 18.31
C GLY A 299 3.08 -14.64 19.53
N ASN A 300 3.48 -13.43 19.87
CA ASN A 300 2.92 -12.71 21.00
C ASN A 300 2.93 -11.20 20.71
N ILE A 301 2.08 -10.75 19.78
CA ILE A 301 1.85 -9.32 19.53
C ILE A 301 0.46 -8.99 20.05
N SER A 302 0.40 -8.11 21.05
CA SER A 302 -0.83 -7.48 21.49
C SER A 302 -0.84 -6.01 21.12
N ASN A 303 -2.02 -5.39 21.14
CA ASN A 303 -2.22 -3.96 20.96
C ASN A 303 -1.37 -3.18 21.98
N ASP A 304 -1.24 -3.67 23.21
CA ASP A 304 -0.38 -3.08 24.24
C ASP A 304 1.09 -3.07 23.84
N LYS A 305 1.61 -4.14 23.22
CA LYS A 305 2.98 -4.15 22.71
C LYS A 305 3.18 -3.14 21.58
N LEU A 306 2.18 -2.90 20.75
CA LEU A 306 2.24 -1.86 19.71
C LEU A 306 2.21 -0.46 20.34
N TYR A 307 1.44 -0.25 21.40
CA TYR A 307 1.47 1.01 22.15
C TYR A 307 2.81 1.22 22.86
N ASP A 308 3.40 0.18 23.43
CA ASP A 308 4.74 0.27 24.05
C ASP A 308 5.82 0.56 23.00
N MET A 309 5.68 -0.01 21.79
CA MET A 309 6.53 0.34 20.65
C MET A 309 6.37 1.82 20.29
N LEU A 310 5.14 2.32 20.20
CA LEU A 310 4.88 3.74 19.95
C LEU A 310 5.49 4.64 21.03
N ASP A 311 5.37 4.28 22.30
CA ASP A 311 5.99 5.02 23.41
C ASP A 311 7.52 5.07 23.29
N ASN A 312 8.14 3.98 22.84
CA ASN A 312 9.57 3.95 22.55
C ASN A 312 9.93 4.83 21.35
N GLU A 313 9.13 4.84 20.29
CA GLU A 313 9.33 5.72 19.13
C GLU A 313 9.17 7.21 19.48
N ILE A 314 8.25 7.55 20.39
CA ILE A 314 8.12 8.89 20.94
C ILE A 314 9.39 9.29 21.68
N LYS A 315 9.87 8.44 22.61
CA LYS A 315 11.10 8.69 23.39
C LYS A 315 12.34 8.83 22.51
N ASN A 316 12.42 8.06 21.44
CA ASN A 316 13.54 8.07 20.49
C ASN A 316 13.46 9.20 19.45
N GLY A 317 12.42 10.05 19.52
CA GLY A 317 12.26 11.20 18.64
C GLY A 317 11.81 10.86 17.21
N SER A 318 11.37 9.62 16.94
CA SER A 318 10.90 9.19 15.62
C SER A 318 9.65 9.95 15.18
N ILE A 319 8.74 10.28 16.11
CA ILE A 319 7.59 11.15 15.83
C ILE A 319 8.04 12.57 15.43
N SER A 320 9.05 13.12 16.11
CA SER A 320 9.59 14.43 15.75
C SER A 320 10.23 14.42 14.36
N LYS A 321 10.92 13.33 14.00
CA LYS A 321 11.43 13.13 12.63
C LYS A 321 10.29 13.01 11.62
N LEU A 322 9.23 12.26 11.94
CA LEU A 322 8.05 12.13 11.09
C LEU A 322 7.45 13.52 10.82
N LYS A 323 7.18 14.30 11.88
CA LYS A 323 6.72 15.70 11.80
C LYS A 323 7.59 16.56 10.89
N GLN A 324 8.92 16.47 11.01
CA GLN A 324 9.84 17.23 10.17
C GLN A 324 9.74 16.83 8.69
N LYS A 325 9.70 15.53 8.40
CA LYS A 325 9.57 15.02 7.03
C LYS A 325 8.23 15.44 6.39
N ILE A 326 7.12 15.37 7.13
CA ILE A 326 5.80 15.77 6.62
C ILE A 326 5.55 17.29 6.60
N SER A 327 6.37 18.12 7.25
CA SER A 327 6.22 19.58 7.24
C SER A 327 7.14 20.29 6.24
N LEU A 328 8.35 19.77 6.00
CA LEU A 328 9.34 20.42 5.14
C LEU A 328 9.13 20.13 3.65
N ASP A 329 8.72 18.90 3.29
CA ASP A 329 8.61 18.50 1.89
C ASP A 329 7.24 18.83 1.27
N TYR A 330 6.16 18.89 2.07
CA TYR A 330 4.79 19.06 1.55
C TYR A 330 4.31 20.51 1.44
N ILE A 331 4.88 21.43 2.21
CA ILE A 331 4.58 22.87 2.11
C ILE A 331 5.30 23.50 0.89
N ARG A 332 6.27 22.80 0.28
CA ARG A 332 7.12 23.31 -0.80
C ARG A 332 6.86 22.69 -2.19
N SER A 333 6.06 21.64 -2.26
CA SER A 333 5.49 21.05 -3.48
C SER A 333 4.12 21.62 -3.76
#